data_AF-A0A914JHE9-F1
#
_entry.id   AF-A0A914JHE9-F1
#
_cell.length_a   1.000
_cell.length_b   1.000
_cell.length_c   1.000
_cell.angle_alpha   90.00
_cell.angle_beta   90.00
_cell.angle_gamma   90.00
#
_symmetry.space_group_name_H-M   'P 1'
#
loop_
_entity.id
_entity.type
_entity.pdbx_description
1 polymer ?
#
loop_
_entity_poly.entity_id
_entity_poly.type
_entity_poly.pdbx_seq_one_letter_code
_entity_poly.pdbx_strand_id
1 'polypeptide(L)'
;MSMIKETIYESPDIPEVNDYQLPPEPAVEDIERIHIDVEQAKKRFAGRFITADGVDFTGNDKKKLKGYNTGAYIIEFVGKEYPEAETVEQRFNRLQMEIAELEQDIQNGEEKSEPKMNLTKEHIQILAKQLEKVKFKETAGSHKDVKTVKEGTNASFKPFNNIAADSVVITDFEARLNKLEQSLGVIDLSNPILTSGSVAAAIDDLKTRVDSLNEAKLKSVEERLNNVVALQNQSQSDEFTRKVNELYEKVVQIQNSNDLLESVVLRLRTLAKLHEQAAEFSAKLNELFEMKNQSKEDLQNNKQILHEFQENLQQIVRDLKKDLYSVKTQQS
;
A
#
# COMPACT_ATOMS: atom_id res chain seq x y z
N MET A 1 7.20 -55.22 -32.68
CA MET A 1 7.57 -53.79 -32.69
C MET A 1 6.39 -53.00 -32.16
N SER A 2 6.42 -52.62 -30.88
CA SER A 2 5.42 -51.71 -30.32
C SER A 2 5.61 -50.37 -31.00
N MET A 3 4.64 -49.93 -31.80
CA MET A 3 4.65 -48.57 -32.32
C MET A 3 4.44 -47.63 -31.14
N ILE A 4 5.52 -47.01 -30.68
CA ILE A 4 5.45 -45.89 -29.75
C ILE A 4 4.79 -44.77 -30.55
N LYS A 5 3.47 -44.62 -30.38
CA LYS A 5 2.75 -43.43 -30.87
C LYS A 5 3.22 -42.26 -30.02
N GLU A 6 3.60 -41.17 -30.68
CA GLU A 6 3.88 -39.92 -30.00
C GLU A 6 2.65 -39.50 -29.19
N THR A 7 2.85 -39.09 -27.94
CA THR A 7 1.77 -38.71 -27.03
C THR A 7 1.13 -37.38 -27.42
N ILE A 8 1.85 -36.56 -28.18
CA ILE A 8 1.44 -35.22 -28.62
C ILE A 8 1.91 -35.05 -30.07
N TYR A 9 0.99 -34.70 -30.97
CA TYR A 9 1.29 -34.33 -32.35
C TYR A 9 1.11 -32.81 -32.47
N GLU A 10 2.21 -32.07 -32.47
CA GLU A 10 2.23 -30.61 -32.58
C GLU A 10 3.03 -30.15 -33.81
N SER A 11 2.70 -28.94 -34.30
CA SER A 11 3.50 -28.30 -35.35
C SER A 11 4.88 -27.92 -34.79
N PRO A 12 5.95 -27.97 -35.60
CA PRO A 12 7.28 -27.58 -35.15
C PRO A 12 7.27 -26.14 -34.64
N ASP A 13 7.87 -25.90 -33.47
CA ASP A 13 7.97 -24.58 -32.86
C ASP A 13 8.70 -23.62 -33.79
N ILE A 14 7.98 -22.60 -34.25
CA ILE A 14 8.54 -21.47 -34.98
C ILE A 14 8.90 -20.43 -33.90
N PRO A 15 10.13 -19.88 -33.90
CA PRO A 15 10.47 -18.81 -32.96
C PRO A 15 9.49 -17.66 -33.14
N GLU A 16 8.75 -17.32 -32.08
CA GLU A 16 7.87 -16.17 -32.09
C GLU A 16 8.70 -14.92 -32.36
N VAL A 17 8.36 -14.17 -33.42
CA VAL A 17 8.98 -12.88 -33.71
C VAL A 17 8.54 -11.91 -32.62
N ASN A 18 9.29 -11.85 -31.53
CA ASN A 18 9.03 -10.99 -30.38
C ASN A 18 9.59 -9.57 -30.57
N ASP A 19 10.12 -9.26 -31.76
CA ASP A 19 10.58 -7.93 -32.15
C ASP A 19 9.39 -6.99 -32.47
N TYR A 20 8.32 -7.01 -31.67
CA TYR A 20 7.33 -5.94 -31.67
C TYR A 20 7.92 -4.68 -31.05
N GLN A 21 8.99 -4.17 -31.66
CA GLN A 21 9.41 -2.80 -31.48
C GLN A 21 8.35 -1.98 -32.20
N LEU A 22 7.41 -1.41 -31.43
CA LEU A 22 6.48 -0.43 -31.98
C LEU A 22 7.30 0.55 -32.80
N PRO A 23 7.02 0.70 -34.12
CA PRO A 23 7.71 1.66 -34.94
C PRO A 23 7.69 3.00 -34.20
N PRO A 24 8.84 3.68 -34.06
CA PRO A 24 8.87 4.96 -33.37
C PRO A 24 7.83 5.86 -34.04
N GLU A 25 6.91 6.42 -33.24
CA GLU A 25 5.91 7.33 -33.78
C GLU A 25 6.62 8.42 -34.58
N PRO A 26 6.17 8.69 -35.81
CA PRO A 26 6.80 9.71 -36.63
C PRO A 26 6.82 11.05 -35.88
N ALA A 27 7.95 11.75 -35.96
CA ALA A 27 8.05 13.11 -35.47
C ALA A 27 7.11 13.98 -36.32
N VAL A 28 5.98 14.40 -35.75
CA VAL A 28 5.07 15.35 -36.38
C VAL A 28 5.66 16.74 -36.16
N GLU A 29 6.01 17.44 -37.25
CA GLU A 29 6.65 18.78 -37.19
C GLU A 29 5.80 19.81 -36.45
N ASP A 30 4.47 19.64 -36.44
CA ASP A 30 3.51 20.54 -35.78
C ASP A 30 3.21 20.20 -34.31
N ILE A 31 3.84 19.16 -33.73
CA ILE A 31 3.60 18.73 -32.34
C ILE A 31 4.88 18.79 -31.52
N GLU A 32 4.92 19.71 -30.56
CA GLU A 32 5.99 19.76 -29.55
C GLU A 32 5.76 18.67 -28.48
N ARG A 33 6.66 17.69 -28.40
CA ARG A 33 6.67 16.68 -27.33
C ARG A 33 7.36 17.26 -26.08
N ILE A 34 6.57 17.74 -25.13
CA ILE A 34 7.08 18.29 -23.86
C ILE A 34 7.27 17.15 -22.86
N HIS A 35 8.51 16.91 -22.41
CA HIS A 35 8.78 15.99 -21.30
C HIS A 35 8.38 16.64 -19.97
N ILE A 36 7.49 15.98 -19.24
CA ILE A 36 7.03 16.46 -17.94
C ILE A 36 7.88 15.77 -16.85
N ASP A 37 8.82 16.52 -16.30
CA ASP A 37 9.53 16.12 -15.09
C ASP A 37 8.64 16.38 -13.87
N VAL A 38 8.15 15.29 -13.27
CA VAL A 38 7.26 15.30 -12.11
C VAL A 38 7.93 15.96 -10.89
N GLU A 39 9.23 15.78 -10.71
CA GLU A 39 9.95 16.38 -9.57
C GLU A 39 10.08 17.89 -9.72
N GLN A 40 10.42 18.35 -10.93
CA GLN A 40 10.47 19.78 -11.22
C GLN A 40 9.07 20.41 -11.13
N ALA A 41 8.04 19.74 -11.64
CA ALA A 41 6.66 20.19 -11.50
C ALA A 41 6.26 20.29 -10.02
N LYS A 42 6.56 19.26 -9.22
CA LYS A 42 6.28 19.26 -7.77
C LYS A 42 6.99 20.41 -7.06
N LYS A 43 8.27 20.67 -7.35
CA LYS A 43 9.02 21.82 -6.81
C LYS A 43 8.40 23.15 -7.24
N ARG A 44 7.96 23.26 -8.48
CA ARG A 44 7.27 24.46 -8.99
C ARG A 44 5.97 24.72 -8.25
N PHE A 45 5.15 23.71 -7.98
CA PHE A 45 3.84 23.90 -7.34
C PHE A 45 3.87 23.77 -5.81
N ALA A 46 5.00 23.36 -5.22
CA ALA A 46 5.16 23.30 -3.76
C ALA A 46 4.89 24.68 -3.13
N GLY A 47 4.04 24.70 -2.11
CA GLY A 47 3.67 25.92 -1.37
C GLY A 47 2.60 26.80 -2.04
N ARG A 48 2.09 26.43 -3.22
CA ARG A 48 0.91 27.07 -3.82
C ARG A 48 -0.35 26.31 -3.39
N PHE A 49 -1.25 27.01 -2.70
CA PHE A 49 -2.53 26.45 -2.28
C PHE A 49 -3.66 27.07 -3.10
N ILE A 50 -4.70 26.27 -3.33
CA ILE A 50 -5.89 26.69 -4.06
C ILE A 50 -7.06 26.57 -3.10
N THR A 51 -7.81 27.66 -2.92
CA THR A 51 -9.00 27.67 -2.08
C THR A 51 -10.23 27.40 -2.94
N ALA A 52 -11.08 26.48 -2.50
CA ALA A 52 -12.33 26.13 -3.18
C ALA A 52 -13.56 26.90 -2.63
N ASP A 53 -13.32 27.95 -1.84
CA ASP A 53 -14.40 28.65 -1.15
C ASP A 53 -15.17 29.56 -2.12
N GLY A 54 -16.48 29.32 -2.23
CA GLY A 54 -17.35 30.01 -3.18
C GLY A 54 -17.27 29.54 -4.64
N VAL A 55 -16.76 28.34 -4.90
CA VAL A 55 -16.76 27.74 -6.25
C VAL A 55 -18.17 27.24 -6.61
N ASP A 56 -18.74 27.79 -7.68
CA ASP A 56 -20.08 27.43 -8.18
C ASP A 56 -20.04 27.17 -9.70
N PHE A 57 -20.34 25.93 -10.10
CA PHE A 57 -20.41 25.49 -11.51
C PHE A 57 -21.85 25.23 -11.99
N THR A 58 -22.86 25.60 -11.19
CA THR A 58 -24.27 25.25 -11.46
C THR A 58 -24.90 26.00 -12.66
N GLY A 59 -24.11 26.78 -13.41
CA GLY A 59 -24.54 27.44 -14.65
C GLY A 59 -25.57 28.55 -14.45
N ASN A 60 -25.67 29.12 -13.25
CA ASN A 60 -26.60 30.20 -12.96
C ASN A 60 -26.02 31.56 -13.42
N ASP A 61 -26.36 31.97 -14.64
CA ASP A 61 -25.88 33.19 -15.33
C ASP A 61 -26.11 34.52 -14.57
N LYS A 62 -26.86 34.50 -13.47
CA LYS A 62 -27.18 35.69 -12.66
C LYS A 62 -26.05 36.12 -11.71
N LYS A 63 -25.05 35.25 -11.47
CA LYS A 63 -23.84 35.59 -10.70
C LYS A 63 -22.63 35.23 -11.56
N LYS A 64 -21.58 36.06 -11.55
CA LYS A 64 -20.32 35.70 -12.23
C LYS A 64 -19.82 34.38 -11.65
N LEU A 65 -19.62 33.38 -12.51
CA LEU A 65 -19.03 32.09 -12.14
C LEU A 65 -17.72 32.36 -11.40
N LYS A 66 -17.66 31.97 -10.13
CA LYS A 66 -16.46 32.05 -9.31
C LYS A 66 -15.75 30.71 -9.41
N GLY A 67 -14.59 30.72 -10.05
CA GLY A 67 -13.69 29.56 -10.09
C GLY A 67 -12.81 29.50 -8.85
N TYR A 68 -11.89 28.54 -8.85
CA TYR A 68 -10.85 28.44 -7.84
C TYR A 68 -10.02 29.72 -7.77
N ASN A 69 -9.80 30.23 -6.57
CA ASN A 69 -9.02 31.46 -6.36
C ASN A 69 -7.67 31.12 -5.69
N THR A 70 -6.60 31.74 -6.19
CA THR A 70 -5.23 31.60 -5.67
C THR A 70 -4.86 32.71 -4.66
N GLY A 71 -5.82 33.59 -4.34
CA GLY A 71 -5.57 34.84 -3.61
C GLY A 71 -5.77 34.81 -2.09
N ALA A 72 -6.17 33.69 -1.48
CA ALA A 72 -6.28 33.62 -0.03
C ALA A 72 -4.92 33.29 0.59
N TYR A 73 -4.01 34.26 0.62
CA TYR A 73 -3.10 34.30 1.75
C TYR A 73 -3.97 34.36 3.00
N ILE A 74 -3.82 33.41 3.91
CA ILE A 74 -4.34 33.57 5.26
C ILE A 74 -3.59 34.77 5.81
N ILE A 75 -4.23 35.93 5.81
CA ILE A 75 -3.69 37.11 6.47
C ILE A 75 -3.80 36.77 7.96
N GLU A 76 -2.71 36.34 8.58
CA GLU A 76 -2.65 35.96 9.99
C GLU A 76 -2.96 37.16 10.93
N PHE A 77 -3.00 38.39 10.38
CA PHE A 77 -3.20 39.63 11.11
C PHE A 77 -4.28 40.50 10.46
N VAL A 78 -5.47 40.50 11.04
CA VAL A 78 -6.54 41.43 10.64
C VAL A 78 -6.22 42.81 11.21
N GLY A 79 -5.95 43.78 10.34
CA GLY A 79 -5.73 45.18 10.73
C GLY A 79 -7.03 45.85 11.21
N LYS A 80 -6.91 46.93 12.00
CA LYS A 80 -8.05 47.68 12.59
C LYS A 80 -9.12 48.16 11.60
N GLU A 81 -8.83 48.18 10.30
CA GLU A 81 -9.71 48.68 9.24
C GLU A 81 -10.48 47.56 8.51
N TYR A 82 -10.37 46.30 8.93
CA TYR A 82 -11.06 45.20 8.25
C TYR A 82 -12.54 45.10 8.69
N PRO A 83 -13.49 44.94 7.75
CA PRO A 83 -14.93 45.01 8.03
C PRO A 83 -15.53 43.75 8.69
N GLU A 84 -14.81 42.63 8.72
CA GLU A 84 -15.29 41.36 9.31
C GLU A 84 -14.80 41.16 10.75
N ALA A 85 -15.62 40.52 11.58
CA ALA A 85 -15.29 40.25 12.98
C ALA A 85 -14.16 39.21 13.09
N GLU A 86 -13.12 39.53 13.86
CA GLU A 86 -11.96 38.66 14.10
C GLU A 86 -12.35 37.28 14.65
N THR A 87 -11.73 36.22 14.10
CA THR A 87 -11.80 34.88 14.70
C THR A 87 -10.97 34.80 15.99
N VAL A 88 -11.25 33.81 16.85
CA VAL A 88 -10.57 33.65 18.15
C VAL A 88 -9.06 33.45 17.97
N GLU A 89 -8.65 32.67 16.96
CA GLU A 89 -7.24 32.42 16.63
C GLU A 89 -6.53 33.68 16.10
N GLN A 90 -7.20 34.46 15.25
CA GLN A 90 -6.64 35.72 14.73
C GLN A 90 -6.49 36.76 15.85
N ARG A 91 -7.47 36.86 16.74
CA ARG A 91 -7.39 37.72 17.92
C ARG A 91 -6.24 37.31 18.85
N PHE A 92 -6.04 36.01 19.02
CA PHE A 92 -4.93 35.47 19.79
C PHE A 92 -3.58 35.89 19.20
N ASN A 93 -3.40 35.76 17.88
CA ASN A 93 -2.14 36.12 17.20
C ASN A 93 -1.88 37.63 17.24
N ARG A 94 -2.92 38.46 17.10
CA ARG A 94 -2.80 39.91 17.28
C ARG A 94 -2.35 40.26 18.70
N LEU A 95 -2.97 39.67 19.72
CA LEU A 95 -2.59 39.92 21.12
C LEU A 95 -1.14 39.51 21.40
N GLN A 96 -0.66 38.43 20.79
CA GLN A 96 0.74 38.03 20.91
C GLN A 96 1.69 39.10 20.34
N MET A 97 1.34 39.72 19.21
CA MET A 97 2.11 40.81 18.63
C MET A 97 1.99 42.10 19.44
N GLU A 98 0.79 42.49 19.89
CA GLU A 98 0.59 43.69 20.71
C GLU A 98 1.39 43.62 22.03
N ILE A 99 1.50 42.43 22.64
CA ILE A 99 2.36 42.22 23.83
C ILE A 99 3.84 42.37 23.49
N ALA A 100 4.28 41.88 22.33
CA ALA A 100 5.66 42.03 21.86
C ALA A 100 5.99 43.49 21.52
N GLU A 101 5.04 44.22 20.92
CA GLU A 101 5.14 45.66 20.65
C GLU A 101 5.20 46.45 21.97
N LEU A 102 4.37 46.12 22.95
CA LEU A 102 4.40 46.73 24.28
C LEU A 102 5.74 46.46 25.01
N GLU A 103 6.31 45.25 24.87
CA GLU A 103 7.65 44.95 25.41
C GLU A 103 8.72 45.81 24.73
N GLN A 104 8.62 45.99 23.41
CA GLN A 104 9.51 46.82 22.64
C GLN A 104 9.36 48.32 22.98
N ASP A 105 8.14 48.80 23.19
CA ASP A 105 7.85 50.17 23.57
C ASP A 105 8.34 50.51 24.98
N ILE A 106 8.26 49.58 25.94
CA ILE A 106 8.90 49.76 27.27
C ILE A 106 10.43 49.75 27.14
N GLN A 107 10.98 48.94 26.23
CA GLN A 107 12.42 48.89 26.00
C GLN A 107 12.95 50.12 25.24
N ASN A 108 12.13 50.75 24.41
CA ASN A 108 12.46 51.95 23.63
C ASN A 108 12.05 53.26 24.33
N GLY A 109 11.09 53.19 25.27
CA GLY A 109 10.39 54.32 25.88
C GLY A 109 11.01 54.86 27.17
N GLU A 110 12.33 55.08 27.21
CA GLU A 110 12.93 55.98 28.22
C GLU A 110 12.72 57.47 27.88
N GLU A 111 12.22 57.81 26.68
CA GLU A 111 12.02 59.21 26.28
C GLU A 111 10.57 59.51 25.87
N LYS A 112 9.88 60.24 26.75
CA LYS A 112 8.63 61.02 26.60
C LYS A 112 7.40 60.43 27.27
N SER A 113 7.07 61.10 28.39
CA SER A 113 5.87 61.04 29.23
C SER A 113 5.95 60.13 30.46
N GLU A 114 5.83 60.74 31.64
CA GLU A 114 5.74 60.09 32.95
C GLU A 114 4.58 59.07 32.97
N PRO A 115 4.85 57.75 33.07
CA PRO A 115 3.78 56.77 33.10
C PRO A 115 3.26 56.62 34.54
N LYS A 116 1.98 56.97 34.74
CA LYS A 116 1.22 56.80 35.98
C LYS A 116 0.88 55.33 36.32
N MET A 117 1.60 54.37 35.76
CA MET A 117 1.43 52.93 36.06
C MET A 117 2.79 52.24 36.06
N ASN A 118 3.14 51.60 37.17
CA ASN A 118 4.35 50.78 37.32
C ASN A 118 4.21 49.44 36.57
N LEU A 119 4.18 49.50 35.24
CA LEU A 119 4.27 48.32 34.38
C LEU A 119 5.75 47.97 34.20
N THR A 120 6.26 47.09 35.04
CA THR A 120 7.63 46.57 34.89
C THR A 120 7.69 45.54 33.77
N LYS A 121 8.86 45.38 33.14
CA LYS A 121 9.14 44.34 32.14
C LYS A 121 8.75 42.93 32.61
N GLU A 122 8.88 42.68 33.91
CA GLU A 122 8.49 41.43 34.55
C GLU A 122 6.98 41.14 34.42
N HIS A 123 6.12 42.14 34.54
CA HIS A 123 4.67 41.97 34.40
C HIS A 123 4.26 41.60 32.97
N ILE A 124 4.91 42.16 31.95
CA ILE A 124 4.67 41.81 30.53
C ILE A 124 5.15 40.39 30.23
N GLN A 125 6.29 39.98 30.78
CA GLN A 125 6.79 38.61 30.64
C GLN A 125 5.87 37.58 31.30
N ILE A 126 5.22 37.93 32.43
CA ILE A 126 4.19 37.08 33.04
C ILE A 126 2.97 36.95 32.11
N LEU A 127 2.53 38.05 31.49
CA LEU A 127 1.41 38.06 30.56
C LEU A 127 1.70 37.22 29.31
N ALA A 128 2.89 37.34 28.72
CA ALA A 128 3.33 36.52 27.60
C ALA A 128 3.33 35.02 27.95
N LYS A 129 3.86 34.65 29.13
CA LYS A 129 3.83 33.26 29.63
C LYS A 129 2.41 32.75 29.88
N GLN A 130 1.50 33.61 30.33
CA GLN A 130 0.09 33.23 30.50
C GLN A 130 -0.58 32.99 29.15
N LEU A 131 -0.33 33.84 28.15
CA LEU A 131 -0.87 33.69 26.81
C LEU A 131 -0.34 32.40 26.13
N GLU A 132 0.93 32.06 26.33
CA GLU A 132 1.52 30.80 25.85
C GLU A 132 0.86 29.56 26.48
N LYS A 133 0.54 29.61 27.78
CA LYS A 133 -0.19 28.52 28.46
C LYS A 133 -1.60 28.31 27.90
N VAL A 134 -2.23 29.36 27.35
CA VAL A 134 -3.56 29.28 26.74
C VAL A 134 -3.49 28.55 25.38
N LYS A 135 -2.42 28.71 24.59
CA LYS A 135 -2.22 27.93 23.34
C LYS A 135 -2.23 26.42 23.58
N PHE A 136 -1.81 25.98 24.75
CA PHE A 136 -1.62 24.55 25.07
C PHE A 136 -2.93 23.75 25.27
N LYS A 137 -4.11 24.39 25.16
CA LYS A 137 -5.40 23.72 25.33
C LYS A 137 -6.13 23.32 24.05
N GLU A 138 -5.63 23.68 22.86
CA GLU A 138 -6.37 23.49 21.60
C GLU A 138 -5.81 22.40 20.66
N THR A 139 -4.93 21.51 21.16
CA THR A 139 -4.46 20.32 20.41
C THR A 139 -4.60 19.03 21.20
N ALA A 140 -5.69 18.89 21.97
CA ALA A 140 -6.08 17.65 22.61
C ALA A 140 -7.56 17.35 22.33
N GLY A 141 -7.82 16.79 21.14
CA GLY A 141 -8.93 15.88 20.84
C GLY A 141 -10.34 16.27 21.29
N SER A 142 -11.10 16.91 20.40
CA SER A 142 -12.57 16.82 20.42
C SER A 142 -13.00 15.43 19.94
N HIS A 143 -13.09 14.48 20.86
CA HIS A 143 -13.77 13.20 20.65
C HIS A 143 -14.84 12.98 21.73
N LYS A 144 -16.08 13.20 21.31
CA LYS A 144 -17.39 12.79 21.85
C LYS A 144 -17.38 11.91 23.11
N ASP A 145 -17.82 12.47 24.23
CA ASP A 145 -18.27 11.72 25.40
C ASP A 145 -19.70 11.18 25.19
N VAL A 146 -19.80 9.87 24.93
CA VAL A 146 -21.00 9.09 25.23
C VAL A 146 -20.69 8.24 26.46
N LYS A 147 -21.47 8.47 27.52
CA LYS A 147 -21.43 7.75 28.79
C LYS A 147 -21.79 6.27 28.60
N THR A 148 -20.91 5.37 29.01
CA THR A 148 -21.30 4.09 29.61
C THR A 148 -20.31 3.68 30.70
N VAL A 149 -20.85 3.55 31.91
CA VAL A 149 -20.25 2.96 33.10
C VAL A 149 -20.00 1.46 32.88
N LYS A 150 -18.82 0.97 33.26
CA LYS A 150 -18.62 -0.20 34.16
C LYS A 150 -17.13 -0.47 34.40
N GLU A 151 -16.82 -0.65 35.69
CA GLU A 151 -15.51 -0.95 36.27
C GLU A 151 -15.01 -2.34 35.87
N GLY A 152 -13.69 -2.46 35.68
CA GLY A 152 -13.02 -3.75 35.48
C GLY A 152 -11.58 -3.61 35.00
N THR A 153 -10.62 -3.73 35.92
CA THR A 153 -9.21 -4.12 35.73
C THR A 153 -8.40 -3.44 34.62
N ASN A 154 -7.60 -2.44 35.01
CA ASN A 154 -6.54 -1.84 34.21
C ASN A 154 -5.41 -2.84 33.92
N ALA A 155 -5.46 -3.48 32.75
CA ALA A 155 -4.27 -3.91 32.03
C ALA A 155 -4.16 -3.03 30.78
N SER A 156 -3.34 -1.98 30.85
CA SER A 156 -2.97 -1.16 29.70
C SER A 156 -2.09 -1.97 28.75
N PHE A 157 -2.69 -2.87 27.96
CA PHE A 157 -2.06 -3.43 26.77
C PHE A 157 -1.92 -2.31 25.74
N LYS A 158 -0.68 -1.90 25.43
CA LYS A 158 -0.35 -1.10 24.25
C LYS A 158 0.20 -2.05 23.17
N PRO A 159 -0.60 -2.55 22.22
CA PRO A 159 -0.11 -3.46 21.19
C PRO A 159 0.46 -2.76 19.94
N PHE A 160 0.63 -1.43 19.94
CA PHE A 160 0.93 -0.68 18.71
C PHE A 160 2.41 -0.44 18.40
N ASN A 161 3.34 -0.73 19.32
CA ASN A 161 4.75 -0.40 19.10
C ASN A 161 5.55 -1.45 18.31
N ASN A 162 5.11 -2.72 18.28
CA ASN A 162 5.88 -3.77 17.58
C ASN A 162 5.62 -3.79 16.07
N ILE A 163 4.39 -3.47 15.63
CA ILE A 163 4.05 -3.46 14.20
C ILE A 163 4.80 -2.33 13.47
N ALA A 164 4.92 -1.16 14.11
CA ALA A 164 5.65 -0.03 13.53
C ALA A 164 7.17 -0.26 13.46
N ALA A 165 7.75 -0.98 14.44
CA ALA A 165 9.17 -1.32 14.42
C ALA A 165 9.49 -2.34 13.31
N ASP A 166 8.66 -3.38 13.17
CA ASP A 166 8.84 -4.39 12.12
C ASP A 166 8.58 -3.79 10.73
N SER A 167 7.59 -2.90 10.59
CA SER A 167 7.35 -2.20 9.31
C SER A 167 8.51 -1.31 8.92
N VAL A 168 9.17 -0.63 9.87
CA VAL A 168 10.34 0.22 9.57
C VAL A 168 11.51 -0.62 9.05
N VAL A 169 11.75 -1.78 9.65
CA VAL A 169 12.79 -2.71 9.18
C VAL A 169 12.47 -3.27 7.79
N ILE A 170 11.21 -3.64 7.53
CA ILE A 170 10.75 -4.08 6.21
C ILE A 170 10.93 -2.96 5.18
N THR A 171 10.57 -1.72 5.50
CA THR A 171 10.75 -0.58 4.59
C THR A 171 12.22 -0.27 4.31
N ASP A 172 13.13 -0.47 5.27
CA ASP A 172 14.56 -0.32 5.03
C ASP A 172 15.11 -1.43 4.12
N PHE A 173 14.68 -2.68 4.33
CA PHE A 173 15.01 -3.78 3.43
C PHE A 173 14.47 -3.56 2.01
N GLU A 174 13.24 -3.09 1.86
CA GLU A 174 12.66 -2.72 0.56
C GLU A 174 13.42 -1.56 -0.09
N ALA A 175 13.80 -0.53 0.66
CA ALA A 175 14.58 0.58 0.13
C ALA A 175 15.97 0.12 -0.35
N ARG A 176 16.63 -0.78 0.41
CA ARG A 176 17.91 -1.37 0.02
C ARG A 176 17.77 -2.31 -1.18
N LEU A 177 16.69 -3.09 -1.24
CA LEU A 177 16.38 -3.97 -2.36
C LEU A 177 16.11 -3.15 -3.63
N ASN A 178 15.32 -2.08 -3.54
CA ASN A 178 15.11 -1.14 -4.63
C ASN A 178 16.41 -0.50 -5.14
N LYS A 179 17.34 -0.14 -4.25
CA LYS A 179 18.68 0.35 -4.66
C LYS A 179 19.46 -0.72 -5.42
N LEU A 180 19.38 -1.97 -4.97
CA LEU A 180 20.05 -3.09 -5.63
C LEU A 180 19.42 -3.37 -7.00
N GLU A 181 18.10 -3.35 -7.10
CA GLU A 181 17.36 -3.47 -8.38
C GLU A 181 17.68 -2.32 -9.33
N GLN A 182 17.76 -1.08 -8.86
CA GLN A 182 18.19 0.05 -9.68
C GLN A 182 19.63 -0.11 -10.16
N SER A 183 20.52 -0.68 -9.35
CA SER A 183 21.92 -0.90 -9.74
C SER A 183 22.11 -2.05 -10.72
N LEU A 184 21.29 -3.10 -10.64
CA LEU A 184 21.26 -4.18 -11.62
C LEU A 184 20.44 -3.81 -12.87
N GLY A 185 19.54 -2.84 -12.74
CA GLY A 185 18.57 -2.47 -13.77
C GLY A 185 17.48 -3.53 -13.95
N VAL A 186 16.46 -3.20 -14.77
CA VAL A 186 15.56 -4.21 -15.30
C VAL A 186 16.40 -5.08 -16.23
N ILE A 187 16.58 -6.35 -15.87
CA ILE A 187 17.17 -7.36 -16.76
C ILE A 187 16.17 -7.56 -17.91
N ASP A 188 16.28 -6.71 -18.92
CA ASP A 188 15.61 -6.93 -20.18
C ASP A 188 16.34 -8.09 -20.86
N LEU A 189 15.68 -9.24 -20.91
CA LEU A 189 16.16 -10.47 -21.56
C LEU A 189 16.43 -10.25 -23.06
N SER A 190 16.01 -9.12 -23.63
CA SER A 190 16.33 -8.69 -24.99
C SER A 190 17.73 -8.09 -25.15
N ASN A 191 18.44 -7.75 -24.05
CA ASN A 191 19.81 -7.26 -24.13
C ASN A 191 20.80 -8.40 -24.44
N PRO A 192 21.62 -8.29 -25.50
CA PRO A 192 22.48 -9.38 -25.99
C PRO A 192 23.63 -9.75 -25.04
N ILE A 193 23.78 -9.07 -23.91
CA ILE A 193 24.80 -9.34 -22.88
C ILE A 193 24.33 -10.45 -21.92
N LEU A 194 23.01 -10.70 -21.80
CA LEU A 194 22.43 -11.65 -20.83
C LEU A 194 21.79 -12.89 -21.47
N THR A 195 21.97 -13.09 -22.78
CA THR A 195 21.46 -14.27 -23.49
C THR A 195 22.04 -15.59 -22.95
N SER A 196 23.14 -15.55 -22.19
CA SER A 196 23.80 -16.71 -21.58
C SER A 196 23.39 -17.02 -20.13
N GLY A 197 22.40 -16.32 -19.56
CA GLY A 197 21.84 -16.64 -18.24
C GLY A 197 22.15 -15.60 -17.15
N SER A 198 22.68 -16.03 -16.02
CA SER A 198 22.91 -15.15 -14.85
C SER A 198 23.94 -14.03 -15.15
N VAL A 199 23.83 -12.89 -14.46
CA VAL A 199 24.81 -11.79 -14.55
C VAL A 199 26.26 -12.26 -14.30
N ALA A 200 26.44 -13.27 -13.45
CA ALA A 200 27.75 -13.86 -13.20
C ALA A 200 28.31 -14.58 -14.44
N ALA A 201 27.48 -15.32 -15.17
CA ALA A 201 27.88 -15.97 -16.42
C ALA A 201 28.30 -14.94 -17.48
N ALA A 202 27.56 -13.85 -17.61
CA ALA A 202 27.92 -12.76 -18.53
C ALA A 202 29.24 -12.05 -18.13
N ILE A 203 29.51 -11.90 -16.83
CA ILE A 203 30.79 -11.37 -16.33
C ILE A 203 31.93 -12.34 -16.61
N ASP A 204 31.74 -13.64 -16.42
CA ASP A 204 32.73 -14.66 -16.74
C ASP A 204 32.99 -14.75 -18.25
N ASP A 205 31.96 -14.64 -19.09
CA ASP A 205 32.09 -14.52 -20.55
C ASP A 205 32.87 -13.26 -20.94
N LEU A 206 32.60 -12.12 -20.30
CA LEU A 206 33.35 -10.89 -20.54
C LEU A 206 34.81 -11.04 -20.08
N LYS A 207 35.04 -11.69 -18.94
CA LYS A 207 36.37 -11.93 -18.37
C LYS A 207 37.20 -12.84 -19.25
N THR A 208 36.62 -13.94 -19.74
CA THR A 208 37.29 -14.84 -20.69
C THR A 208 37.58 -14.13 -22.02
N ARG A 209 36.68 -13.25 -22.47
CA ARG A 209 36.88 -12.40 -23.65
C ARG A 209 37.92 -11.29 -23.43
N VAL A 210 38.12 -10.83 -22.20
CA VAL A 210 39.21 -9.92 -21.84
C VAL A 210 40.54 -10.67 -21.72
N ASP A 211 40.53 -11.88 -21.16
CA ASP A 211 41.70 -12.75 -21.09
C ASP A 211 42.17 -13.20 -22.49
N SER A 212 41.26 -13.33 -23.47
CA SER A 212 41.62 -13.62 -24.86
C SER A 212 42.29 -12.46 -25.59
N LEU A 213 42.14 -11.22 -25.10
CA LEU A 213 42.93 -10.07 -25.57
C LEU A 213 44.41 -10.20 -25.16
N ASN A 214 44.75 -11.12 -24.25
CA ASN A 214 46.12 -11.44 -23.89
C ASN A 214 46.69 -12.53 -24.83
N GLU A 215 47.19 -12.09 -25.99
CA GLU A 215 47.66 -12.94 -27.09
C GLU A 215 48.69 -14.01 -26.66
N ALA A 216 49.51 -13.73 -25.65
CA ALA A 216 50.52 -14.66 -25.14
C ALA A 216 49.90 -15.86 -24.39
N LYS A 217 48.78 -15.66 -23.70
CA LYS A 217 48.07 -16.75 -23.01
C LYS A 217 47.24 -17.57 -23.99
N LEU A 218 46.66 -16.92 -25.02
CA LEU A 218 45.87 -17.59 -26.05
C LEU A 218 46.71 -18.63 -26.83
N LYS A 219 47.92 -18.26 -27.29
CA LYS A 219 48.80 -19.18 -28.02
C LYS A 219 49.22 -20.41 -27.22
N SER A 220 49.44 -20.26 -25.91
CA SER A 220 49.77 -21.39 -25.03
C SER A 220 48.57 -22.33 -24.79
N VAL A 221 47.36 -21.77 -24.75
CA VAL A 221 46.13 -22.55 -24.61
C VAL A 221 45.80 -23.28 -25.92
N GLU A 222 46.01 -22.64 -27.08
CA GLU A 222 45.83 -23.26 -28.41
C GLU A 222 46.74 -24.47 -28.61
N GLU A 223 48.01 -24.37 -28.20
CA GLU A 223 48.96 -25.49 -28.30
C GLU A 223 48.55 -26.68 -27.40
N ARG A 224 48.03 -26.40 -26.20
CA ARG A 224 47.51 -27.44 -25.29
C ARG A 224 46.21 -28.06 -25.81
N LEU A 225 45.32 -27.26 -26.39
CA LEU A 225 44.06 -27.73 -26.95
C LEU A 225 44.31 -28.66 -28.15
N ASN A 226 45.23 -28.29 -29.05
CA ASN A 226 45.60 -29.13 -30.19
C ASN A 226 46.15 -30.50 -29.74
N ASN A 227 46.91 -30.54 -28.65
CA ASN A 227 47.40 -31.80 -28.08
C ASN A 227 46.28 -32.66 -27.47
N VAL A 228 45.29 -32.05 -26.82
CA VAL A 228 44.14 -32.78 -26.25
C VAL A 228 43.21 -33.33 -27.34
N VAL A 229 42.97 -32.57 -28.40
CA VAL A 229 42.18 -33.00 -29.57
C VAL A 229 42.83 -34.20 -30.26
N ALA A 230 44.16 -34.20 -30.38
CA ALA A 230 44.91 -35.33 -30.94
C ALA A 230 44.76 -36.62 -30.11
N LEU A 231 44.67 -36.50 -28.78
CA LEU A 231 44.47 -37.63 -27.85
C LEU A 231 43.02 -38.12 -27.83
N GLN A 232 42.04 -37.22 -28.02
CA GLN A 232 40.62 -37.56 -27.99
C GLN A 232 40.19 -38.41 -29.20
N ASN A 233 40.81 -38.21 -30.36
CA ASN A 233 40.59 -39.03 -31.57
C ASN A 233 41.07 -40.50 -31.42
N GLN A 234 41.78 -40.84 -30.35
CA GLN A 234 42.29 -42.19 -30.09
C GLN A 234 41.41 -43.01 -29.15
N SER A 235 40.35 -42.43 -28.57
CA SER A 235 39.52 -43.10 -27.55
C SER A 235 38.17 -43.55 -28.13
N GLN A 236 37.98 -44.86 -28.28
CA GLN A 236 36.67 -45.45 -28.59
C GLN A 236 35.92 -45.84 -27.31
N SER A 237 34.75 -45.23 -27.09
CA SER A 237 33.72 -45.77 -26.18
C SER A 237 32.34 -45.14 -26.46
N ASP A 238 31.79 -45.36 -27.65
CA ASP A 238 30.61 -44.62 -28.12
C ASP A 238 29.34 -44.86 -27.29
N GLU A 239 29.16 -46.05 -26.71
CA GLU A 239 27.93 -46.39 -25.97
C GLU A 239 27.95 -45.89 -24.52
N PHE A 240 29.07 -46.04 -23.82
CA PHE A 240 29.23 -45.47 -22.47
C PHE A 240 29.21 -43.94 -22.53
N THR A 241 29.89 -43.34 -23.51
CA THR A 241 29.86 -41.89 -23.72
C THR A 241 28.46 -41.39 -24.04
N ARG A 242 27.66 -42.11 -24.85
CA ARG A 242 26.24 -41.77 -25.07
C ARG A 242 25.42 -41.80 -23.79
N LYS A 243 25.55 -42.84 -22.98
CA LYS A 243 24.80 -42.97 -21.73
C LYS A 243 25.23 -41.94 -20.68
N VAL A 244 26.52 -41.63 -20.62
CA VAL A 244 27.06 -40.57 -19.77
C VAL A 244 26.55 -39.21 -20.23
N ASN A 245 26.49 -38.94 -21.53
CA ASN A 245 25.94 -37.70 -22.07
C ASN A 245 24.43 -37.58 -21.76
N GLU A 246 23.66 -38.66 -21.91
CA GLU A 246 22.24 -38.67 -21.55
C GLU A 246 22.03 -38.41 -20.04
N LEU A 247 22.85 -39.04 -19.19
CA LEU A 247 22.83 -38.76 -17.75
C LEU A 247 23.24 -37.31 -17.44
N TYR A 248 24.22 -36.77 -18.16
CA TYR A 248 24.66 -35.39 -17.99
C TYR A 248 23.53 -34.40 -18.33
N GLU A 249 22.81 -34.62 -19.44
CA GLU A 249 21.64 -33.81 -19.80
C GLU A 249 20.56 -33.84 -18.71
N LYS A 250 20.25 -35.03 -18.17
CA LYS A 250 19.29 -35.15 -17.07
C LYS A 250 19.77 -34.49 -15.79
N VAL A 251 21.06 -34.58 -15.48
CA VAL A 251 21.66 -33.90 -14.32
C VAL A 251 21.58 -32.39 -14.48
N VAL A 252 21.84 -31.83 -15.67
CA VAL A 252 21.71 -30.38 -15.92
C VAL A 252 20.26 -29.91 -15.74
N GLN A 253 19.28 -30.67 -16.24
CA GLN A 253 17.86 -30.38 -16.03
C GLN A 253 17.48 -30.40 -14.54
N ILE A 254 18.01 -31.37 -13.79
CA ILE A 254 17.77 -31.50 -12.35
C ILE A 254 18.49 -30.41 -11.57
N GLN A 255 19.71 -30.01 -11.93
CA GLN A 255 20.47 -28.95 -11.27
C GLN A 255 19.72 -27.62 -11.31
N ASN A 256 19.17 -27.24 -12.47
CA ASN A 256 18.34 -26.04 -12.60
C ASN A 256 17.11 -26.08 -11.68
N SER A 257 16.53 -27.27 -11.48
CA SER A 257 15.39 -27.46 -10.56
C SER A 257 15.81 -27.52 -9.09
N ASN A 258 17.01 -28.01 -8.81
CA ASN A 258 17.57 -28.18 -7.47
C ASN A 258 17.94 -26.83 -6.83
N ASP A 259 18.47 -25.89 -7.62
CA ASP A 259 18.76 -24.53 -7.13
C ASP A 259 17.48 -23.79 -6.70
N LEU A 260 16.34 -24.13 -7.31
CA LEU A 260 15.03 -23.59 -6.96
C LEU A 260 14.39 -24.30 -5.75
N LEU A 261 14.81 -25.52 -5.43
CA LEU A 261 14.19 -26.34 -4.39
C LEU A 261 14.30 -25.69 -3.00
N GLU A 262 15.49 -25.19 -2.63
CA GLU A 262 15.70 -24.54 -1.34
C GLU A 262 14.83 -23.27 -1.21
N SER A 263 14.74 -22.48 -2.28
CA SER A 263 13.87 -21.28 -2.33
C SER A 263 12.39 -21.64 -2.19
N VAL A 264 11.93 -22.70 -2.86
CA VAL A 264 10.55 -23.18 -2.78
C VAL A 264 10.23 -23.73 -1.39
N VAL A 265 11.14 -24.50 -0.78
CA VAL A 265 10.98 -25.01 0.59
C VAL A 265 10.92 -23.87 1.61
N LEU A 266 11.77 -22.86 1.47
CA LEU A 266 11.75 -21.68 2.33
C LEU A 266 10.42 -20.91 2.17
N ARG A 267 9.93 -20.73 0.93
CA ARG A 267 8.63 -20.11 0.66
C ARG A 267 7.48 -20.91 1.27
N LEU A 268 7.47 -22.23 1.10
CA LEU A 268 6.48 -23.12 1.71
C LEU A 268 6.50 -23.01 3.24
N ARG A 269 7.68 -22.93 3.86
CA ARG A 269 7.81 -22.73 5.30
C ARG A 269 7.24 -21.38 5.75
N THR A 270 7.51 -20.30 5.02
CA THR A 270 6.92 -18.98 5.33
C THR A 270 5.41 -18.96 5.14
N LEU A 271 4.90 -19.69 4.14
CA LEU A 271 3.49 -19.74 3.79
C LEU A 271 2.70 -20.77 4.61
N ALA A 272 3.38 -21.71 5.26
CA ALA A 272 2.75 -22.77 6.05
C ALA A 272 1.82 -22.22 7.14
N LYS A 273 2.25 -21.16 7.83
CA LYS A 273 1.42 -20.49 8.85
C LYS A 273 0.16 -19.87 8.25
N LEU A 274 0.25 -19.31 7.05
CA LEU A 274 -0.92 -18.76 6.35
C LEU A 274 -1.85 -19.89 5.89
N HIS A 275 -1.31 -20.99 5.38
CA HIS A 275 -2.10 -22.17 5.00
C HIS A 275 -2.81 -22.79 6.21
N GLU A 276 -2.15 -22.87 7.36
CA GLU A 276 -2.75 -23.31 8.62
C GLU A 276 -3.91 -22.38 9.04
N GLN A 277 -3.71 -21.06 8.98
CA GLN A 277 -4.78 -20.09 9.24
C GLN A 277 -5.94 -20.18 8.24
N ALA A 278 -5.65 -20.42 6.97
CA ALA A 278 -6.69 -20.61 5.95
C ALA A 278 -7.49 -21.90 6.18
N ALA A 279 -6.82 -22.98 6.62
CA ALA A 279 -7.47 -24.23 6.99
C ALA A 279 -8.37 -24.06 8.24
N GLU A 280 -7.87 -23.38 9.28
CA GLU A 280 -8.66 -23.04 10.47
C GLU A 280 -9.87 -22.15 10.12
N PHE A 281 -9.69 -21.19 9.22
CA PHE A 281 -10.77 -20.31 8.77
C PHE A 281 -11.85 -21.10 8.03
N SER A 282 -11.46 -22.01 7.13
CA SER A 282 -12.39 -22.91 6.45
C SER A 282 -13.18 -23.78 7.44
N ALA A 283 -12.51 -24.32 8.46
CA ALA A 283 -13.16 -25.10 9.51
C ALA A 283 -14.17 -24.27 10.32
N LYS A 284 -13.79 -23.07 10.78
CA LYS A 284 -14.68 -22.14 11.48
C LYS A 284 -15.84 -21.67 10.61
N LEU A 285 -15.61 -21.49 9.31
CA LEU A 285 -16.67 -21.12 8.37
C LEU A 285 -17.70 -22.24 8.21
N ASN A 286 -17.24 -23.50 8.18
CA ASN A 286 -18.14 -24.66 8.16
C ASN A 286 -18.95 -24.76 9.46
N GLU A 287 -18.31 -24.57 10.62
CA GLU A 287 -19.01 -24.51 11.92
C GLU A 287 -20.08 -23.41 11.95
N LEU A 288 -19.76 -22.21 11.45
CA LEU A 288 -20.73 -21.11 11.34
C LEU A 288 -21.86 -21.44 10.34
N PHE A 289 -21.57 -22.17 9.26
CA PHE A 289 -22.58 -22.59 8.30
C PHE A 289 -23.54 -23.62 8.93
N GLU A 290 -23.02 -24.55 9.72
CA GLU A 290 -23.82 -25.48 10.52
C GLU A 290 -24.69 -24.75 11.54
N MET A 291 -24.12 -23.83 12.34
CA MET A 291 -24.88 -23.00 13.27
C MET A 291 -25.98 -22.19 12.58
N LYS A 292 -25.69 -21.62 11.40
CA LYS A 292 -26.67 -20.89 10.60
C LYS A 292 -27.80 -21.81 10.14
N ASN A 293 -27.49 -23.02 9.68
CA ASN A 293 -28.49 -23.97 9.23
C ASN A 293 -29.37 -24.44 10.39
N GLN A 294 -28.77 -24.73 11.55
CA GLN A 294 -29.51 -25.06 12.77
C GLN A 294 -30.44 -23.92 13.19
N SER A 295 -29.94 -22.68 13.22
CA SER A 295 -30.77 -21.52 13.57
C SER A 295 -31.91 -21.29 12.56
N LYS A 296 -31.69 -21.60 11.28
CA LYS A 296 -32.74 -21.54 10.26
C LYS A 296 -33.80 -22.62 10.50
N GLU A 297 -33.40 -23.84 10.86
CA GLU A 297 -34.31 -24.93 11.21
C GLU A 297 -35.14 -24.57 12.46
N ASP A 298 -34.49 -24.07 13.51
CA ASP A 298 -35.17 -23.61 14.73
C ASP A 298 -36.18 -22.49 14.44
N LEU A 299 -35.85 -21.55 13.54
CA LEU A 299 -36.78 -20.50 13.12
C LEU A 299 -37.97 -21.08 12.35
N GLN A 300 -37.77 -22.11 11.52
CA GLN A 300 -38.84 -22.80 10.82
C GLN A 300 -39.74 -23.56 11.80
N ASN A 301 -39.17 -24.28 12.75
CA ASN A 301 -39.91 -24.98 13.81
C ASN A 301 -40.73 -23.98 14.64
N ASN A 302 -40.13 -22.88 15.09
CA ASN A 302 -40.84 -21.82 15.81
C ASN A 302 -41.98 -21.21 14.98
N LYS A 303 -41.78 -21.03 13.67
CA LYS A 303 -42.84 -20.56 12.75
C LYS A 303 -44.00 -21.57 12.65
N GLN A 304 -43.70 -22.86 12.60
CA GLN A 304 -44.72 -23.91 12.61
C GLN A 304 -45.50 -23.92 13.92
N ILE A 305 -44.82 -23.87 15.07
CA ILE A 305 -45.45 -23.81 16.39
C ILE A 305 -46.35 -22.57 16.51
N LEU A 306 -45.93 -21.41 16.01
CA LEU A 306 -46.77 -20.21 15.96
C LEU A 306 -48.00 -20.38 15.07
N HIS A 307 -47.86 -21.08 13.94
CA HIS A 307 -48.99 -21.39 13.06
C HIS A 307 -49.99 -22.32 13.74
N GLU A 308 -49.53 -23.40 14.38
CA GLU A 308 -50.37 -24.31 15.16
C GLU A 308 -51.06 -23.58 16.32
N PHE A 309 -50.34 -22.70 17.02
CA PHE A 309 -50.92 -21.86 18.07
C PHE A 309 -52.00 -20.91 17.51
N GLN A 310 -51.76 -20.30 16.34
CA GLN A 310 -52.74 -19.46 15.66
C GLN A 310 -53.99 -20.26 15.25
N GLU A 311 -53.82 -21.47 14.71
CA GLU A 311 -54.93 -22.35 14.36
C GLU A 311 -55.73 -22.77 15.60
N ASN A 312 -55.04 -23.13 16.68
CA ASN A 312 -55.66 -23.45 17.96
C ASN A 312 -56.45 -22.27 18.52
N LEU A 313 -55.90 -21.05 18.48
CA LEU A 313 -56.63 -19.85 18.88
C LEU A 313 -57.87 -19.60 18.01
N GLN A 314 -57.75 -19.78 16.69
CA GLN A 314 -58.89 -19.64 15.78
C GLN A 314 -59.97 -20.69 16.07
N GLN A 315 -59.57 -21.92 16.41
CA GLN A 315 -60.49 -22.98 16.80
C GLN A 315 -61.19 -22.65 18.12
N ILE A 316 -60.45 -22.23 19.16
CA ILE A 316 -61.01 -21.80 20.45
C ILE A 316 -61.99 -20.64 20.26
N VAL A 317 -61.65 -19.65 19.44
CA VAL A 317 -62.55 -18.53 19.13
C VAL A 317 -63.81 -19.00 18.39
N ARG A 318 -63.68 -19.95 17.45
CA ARG A 318 -64.83 -20.56 16.77
C ARG A 318 -65.74 -21.31 17.75
N ASP A 319 -65.16 -22.07 18.66
CA ASP A 319 -65.90 -22.82 19.68
C ASP A 319 -66.62 -21.87 20.65
N LEU A 320 -65.93 -20.84 21.16
CA LEU A 320 -66.54 -19.78 21.97
C LEU A 320 -67.69 -19.07 21.24
N LYS A 321 -67.53 -18.80 19.94
CA LYS A 321 -68.59 -18.18 19.13
C LYS A 321 -69.80 -19.11 19.02
N LYS A 322 -69.57 -20.42 18.84
CA LYS A 322 -70.63 -21.44 18.78
C LYS A 322 -71.38 -21.55 20.10
N ASP A 323 -70.65 -21.53 21.23
CA ASP A 323 -71.23 -21.53 22.57
C ASP A 323 -72.04 -20.26 22.85
N LEU A 324 -71.57 -19.09 22.38
CA LEU A 324 -72.32 -17.85 22.52
C LEU A 324 -73.64 -17.88 21.73
N TYR A 325 -73.65 -18.48 20.54
CA TYR A 325 -74.88 -18.67 19.77
C TYR A 325 -75.84 -19.66 20.43
N SER A 326 -75.35 -20.76 21.02
CA SER A 326 -76.20 -21.75 21.70
C SER A 326 -76.81 -21.20 22.99
N VAL A 327 -76.10 -20.34 23.73
CA VAL A 327 -76.65 -19.62 24.89
C VAL A 327 -77.75 -18.64 24.46
N LYS A 328 -77.57 -17.95 23.32
CA LYS A 328 -78.55 -16.98 22.82
C LYS A 328 -79.85 -17.63 22.34
N THR A 329 -79.82 -18.86 21.82
CA THR A 329 -81.02 -19.63 21.46
C THR A 329 -81.69 -20.31 22.65
N GLN A 330 -81.00 -20.53 23.77
CA GLN A 330 -81.62 -21.06 25.00
C GLN A 330 -82.33 -19.99 25.85
N GLN A 331 -82.06 -18.70 25.61
CA GLN A 331 -82.70 -17.57 26.30
C GLN A 331 -83.91 -16.97 25.56
N SER A 332 -84.31 -17.53 24.42
CA SER A 332 -85.44 -17.05 23.60
C SER A 332 -86.55 -18.08 23.51
#